data_AF-A0A5K1HQM2-F1
#
_entry.id   AF-A0A5K1HQM2-F1
#
_cell.length_a   1.000
_cell.length_b   1.000
_cell.length_c   1.000
_cell.angle_alpha   90.00
_cell.angle_beta   90.00
_cell.angle_gamma   90.00
#
_symmetry.space_group_name_H-M   'P 1'
#
loop_
_entity.id
_entity.type
_entity.pdbx_description
1 polymer ?
#
loop_
_entity_poly.entity_id
_entity_poly.type
_entity_poly.pdbx_seq_one_letter_code
_entity_poly.pdbx_strand_id
1 'polypeptide(L)'
;IESVTHENPLQWIEEFKARYNVPDVEELPRFNGGLVGYFGYETIGYIEPRVCKKVKPDEIGAPDILLMVSEELLVFDNLSGKLLLLTHANPQEENAYENAQNRLAELAKKLRETSAKPQSHATPKNVNEEHFVSGFTQDGYENAVRKAKEYITNGDIMQVVLSQRMTIPYSAEPLNLY
;
A
#
# COMPACT_ATOMS: atom_id res chain seq x y z
N ILE A 1 11.68 -9.98 2.74
CA ILE A 1 10.33 -10.04 2.12
C ILE A 1 10.12 -11.49 1.74
N GLU A 2 9.14 -12.14 2.34
CA GLU A 2 8.72 -13.47 1.91
C GLU A 2 7.83 -13.31 0.67
N SER A 3 8.01 -14.17 -0.32
CA SER A 3 7.27 -14.13 -1.58
C SER A 3 6.64 -15.49 -1.84
N VAL A 4 5.36 -15.50 -2.23
CA VAL A 4 4.61 -16.71 -2.57
C VAL A 4 3.82 -16.48 -3.86
N THR A 5 3.87 -17.45 -4.77
CA THR A 5 2.98 -17.50 -5.93
C THR A 5 1.90 -18.53 -5.62
N HIS A 6 0.63 -18.13 -5.69
CA HIS A 6 -0.50 -18.98 -5.32
C HIS A 6 -1.63 -18.83 -6.35
N GLU A 7 -2.35 -19.90 -6.66
CA GLU A 7 -3.47 -19.86 -7.63
C GLU A 7 -4.65 -19.02 -7.12
N ASN A 8 -4.83 -18.98 -5.79
CA ASN A 8 -5.82 -18.14 -5.13
C ASN A 8 -5.17 -17.36 -3.97
N PRO A 9 -4.51 -16.24 -4.24
CA PRO A 9 -3.78 -15.50 -3.21
C PRO A 9 -4.72 -14.88 -2.17
N LEU A 10 -5.98 -14.60 -2.52
CA LEU A 10 -6.97 -14.07 -1.58
C LEU A 10 -7.31 -15.08 -0.48
N GLN A 11 -7.57 -16.34 -0.85
CA GLN A 11 -7.78 -17.41 0.13
C GLN A 11 -6.56 -17.63 1.00
N TRP A 12 -5.36 -17.63 0.40
CA TRP A 12 -4.12 -17.76 1.16
C TRP A 12 -3.96 -16.64 2.21
N ILE A 13 -4.33 -15.40 1.86
CA ILE A 13 -4.30 -14.26 2.80
C ILE A 13 -5.32 -14.46 3.94
N GLU A 14 -6.52 -14.96 3.66
CA GLU A 14 -7.52 -15.26 4.69
C GLU A 14 -7.01 -16.32 5.67
N GLU A 15 -6.44 -17.41 5.14
CA GLU A 15 -5.83 -18.49 5.94
C GLU A 15 -4.63 -17.97 6.74
N PHE A 16 -3.77 -17.15 6.13
CA PHE A 16 -2.63 -16.52 6.79
C PHE A 16 -3.08 -15.64 7.95
N LYS A 17 -4.09 -14.78 7.71
CA LYS A 17 -4.68 -13.87 8.70
C LYS A 17 -5.29 -14.64 9.86
N ALA A 18 -5.96 -15.77 9.60
CA ALA A 18 -6.60 -16.59 10.63
C ALA A 18 -5.63 -17.14 11.69
N ARG A 19 -4.32 -17.13 11.42
CA ARG A 19 -3.28 -17.50 12.39
C ARG A 19 -3.11 -16.46 13.50
N TYR A 20 -3.60 -15.24 13.30
CA TYR A 20 -3.56 -14.15 14.28
C TYR A 20 -4.94 -14.01 14.93
N ASN A 21 -5.00 -14.23 16.24
CA ASN A 21 -6.20 -14.01 17.04
C ASN A 21 -5.91 -12.96 18.12
N VAL A 22 -6.36 -11.73 17.87
CA VAL A 22 -6.15 -10.58 18.75
C VAL A 22 -7.51 -10.19 19.35
N PRO A 23 -7.61 -9.99 20.68
CA PRO A 23 -8.86 -9.59 21.30
C PRO A 23 -9.28 -8.17 20.87
N ASP A 24 -10.58 -7.96 20.71
CA ASP A 24 -11.13 -6.61 20.58
C ASP A 24 -11.22 -5.99 21.98
N VAL A 25 -10.59 -4.83 22.15
CA VAL A 25 -10.45 -4.12 23.43
C VAL A 25 -10.93 -2.69 23.21
N GLU A 26 -11.97 -2.30 23.93
CA GLU A 26 -12.71 -1.06 23.70
C GLU A 26 -11.82 0.19 23.80
N GLU A 27 -10.80 0.16 24.66
CA GLU A 27 -9.89 1.27 24.88
C GLU A 27 -8.79 1.41 23.82
N LEU A 28 -8.65 0.43 22.91
CA LEU A 28 -7.63 0.47 21.86
C LEU A 28 -8.10 1.27 20.63
N PRO A 29 -7.16 1.84 19.85
CA PRO A 29 -7.51 2.48 18.58
C PRO A 29 -8.17 1.49 17.63
N ARG A 30 -9.03 2.03 16.75
CA ARG A 30 -9.71 1.26 15.69
C ARG A 30 -8.77 0.40 14.84
N PHE A 31 -7.54 0.87 14.65
CA PHE A 31 -6.47 0.09 14.06
C PHE A 31 -5.37 -0.12 15.10
N ASN A 32 -5.27 -1.35 15.60
CA ASN A 32 -4.29 -1.76 16.61
C ASN A 32 -3.35 -2.87 16.11
N GLY A 33 -3.40 -3.20 14.82
CA GLY A 33 -2.51 -4.14 14.15
C GLY A 33 -3.23 -4.89 13.03
N GLY A 34 -2.46 -5.67 12.26
CA GLY A 34 -2.98 -6.48 11.15
C GLY A 34 -2.20 -6.30 9.86
N LEU A 35 -2.81 -6.66 8.73
CA LEU A 35 -2.17 -6.58 7.42
C LEU A 35 -2.30 -5.18 6.82
N VAL A 36 -1.18 -4.53 6.52
CA VAL A 36 -1.12 -3.20 5.91
C VAL A 36 -0.36 -3.27 4.59
N GLY A 37 -0.92 -2.70 3.54
CA GLY A 37 -0.27 -2.66 2.24
C GLY A 37 -1.26 -2.40 1.12
N TYR A 38 -1.14 -3.09 0.00
CA TYR A 38 -1.99 -2.86 -1.17
C TYR A 38 -2.39 -4.13 -1.89
N PHE A 39 -3.50 -4.02 -2.61
CA PHE A 39 -3.94 -4.92 -3.67
C PHE A 39 -3.87 -4.14 -4.98
N GLY A 40 -2.98 -4.55 -5.88
CA GLY A 40 -2.80 -3.99 -7.20
C GLY A 40 -3.97 -4.34 -8.11
N TYR A 41 -4.13 -3.57 -9.20
CA TYR A 41 -5.27 -3.71 -10.10
C TYR A 41 -5.41 -5.13 -10.67
N GLU A 42 -4.29 -5.78 -11.02
CA GLU A 42 -4.30 -7.14 -11.59
C GLU A 42 -4.83 -8.21 -10.62
N THR A 43 -5.01 -7.89 -9.33
CA THR A 43 -5.74 -8.74 -8.38
C THR A 43 -7.15 -9.10 -8.87
N ILE A 44 -7.77 -8.25 -9.69
CA ILE A 44 -9.07 -8.53 -10.30
C ILE A 44 -9.09 -9.84 -11.09
N GLY A 45 -7.94 -10.28 -11.62
CA GLY A 45 -7.81 -11.53 -12.35
C GLY A 45 -8.12 -12.78 -11.55
N TYR A 46 -7.90 -12.75 -10.24
CA TYR A 46 -8.24 -13.85 -9.33
C TYR A 46 -9.75 -13.90 -9.01
N ILE A 47 -10.47 -12.79 -9.25
CA ILE A 47 -11.91 -12.66 -8.93
C ILE A 47 -12.76 -12.84 -10.19
N GLU A 48 -12.37 -12.22 -11.30
CA GLU A 48 -13.07 -12.31 -12.60
C GLU A 48 -12.08 -12.74 -13.71
N PRO A 49 -11.88 -14.06 -13.89
CA PRO A 49 -10.89 -14.59 -14.83
C PRO A 49 -11.10 -14.16 -16.29
N ARG A 50 -12.32 -13.74 -16.66
CA ARG A 50 -12.63 -13.31 -18.04
C ARG A 50 -11.96 -11.98 -18.41
N VAL A 51 -11.56 -11.18 -17.43
CA VAL A 51 -10.95 -9.85 -17.62
C VAL A 51 -9.45 -9.95 -17.94
N CYS A 52 -8.76 -11.01 -17.50
CA CYS A 52 -7.30 -11.19 -17.64
C CYS A 52 -6.83 -11.79 -18.97
N LYS A 53 -7.51 -11.53 -20.09
CA LYS A 53 -7.21 -12.20 -21.37
C LYS A 53 -5.96 -11.69 -22.09
N LYS A 54 -5.36 -10.57 -21.66
CA LYS A 54 -4.13 -10.03 -22.27
C LYS A 54 -3.22 -9.41 -21.22
N VAL A 55 -2.13 -10.09 -20.92
CA VAL A 55 -1.02 -9.55 -20.12
C VAL A 55 -0.34 -8.46 -20.95
N LYS A 56 -0.52 -7.20 -20.55
CA LYS A 56 0.31 -6.11 -21.05
C LYS A 56 1.72 -6.24 -20.44
N PRO A 57 2.77 -5.69 -21.08
CA PRO A 57 4.08 -5.63 -20.45
C PRO A 57 3.99 -4.99 -19.06
N ASP A 58 4.53 -5.67 -18.05
CA ASP A 58 4.66 -5.11 -16.71
C ASP A 58 5.96 -4.30 -16.63
N GLU A 59 5.82 -2.97 -16.77
CA GLU A 59 6.95 -2.04 -16.65
C GLU A 59 7.29 -1.68 -15.20
N ILE A 60 6.43 -2.02 -14.23
CA ILE A 60 6.64 -1.64 -12.82
C ILE A 60 7.30 -2.79 -12.06
N GLY A 61 6.95 -4.04 -12.36
CA GLY A 61 7.43 -5.20 -11.62
C GLY A 61 6.90 -5.25 -10.18
N ALA A 62 5.81 -4.53 -9.90
CA ALA A 62 5.19 -4.54 -8.58
C ALA A 62 4.40 -5.85 -8.41
N PRO A 63 4.47 -6.50 -7.23
CA PRO A 63 3.62 -7.66 -6.97
C PRO A 63 2.14 -7.28 -7.01
N ASP A 64 1.29 -8.24 -7.39
CA ASP A 64 -0.17 -8.03 -7.40
C ASP A 64 -0.69 -7.66 -6.01
N ILE A 65 -0.10 -8.21 -4.95
CA ILE A 65 -0.47 -7.97 -3.56
C ILE A 65 0.80 -7.88 -2.73
N LEU A 66 0.92 -6.83 -1.91
CA LEU A 66 2.00 -6.68 -0.94
C LEU A 66 1.42 -6.24 0.40
N LEU A 67 1.58 -7.07 1.42
CA LEU A 67 1.06 -6.82 2.77
C LEU A 67 2.17 -7.01 3.80
N MET A 68 2.20 -6.12 4.78
CA MET A 68 3.04 -6.14 5.97
C MET A 68 2.21 -6.58 7.16
N VAL A 69 2.70 -7.52 7.95
CA VAL A 69 2.15 -7.81 9.27
C VAL A 69 2.58 -6.69 10.21
N SER A 70 1.66 -5.81 10.58
CA SER A 70 1.89 -4.70 11.49
C SER A 70 1.55 -5.11 12.92
N GLU A 71 2.59 -5.43 13.69
CA GLU A 71 2.49 -5.84 15.09
C GLU A 71 2.96 -4.73 16.04
N GLU A 72 3.88 -3.87 15.59
CA GLU A 72 4.38 -2.72 16.34
C GLU A 72 3.76 -1.43 15.76
N LEU A 73 3.05 -0.67 16.60
CA LEU A 73 2.32 0.52 16.18
C LEU A 73 2.65 1.72 17.06
N LEU A 74 2.79 2.88 16.42
CA LEU A 74 2.77 4.18 17.05
C LEU A 74 1.54 4.94 16.52
N VAL A 75 0.54 5.11 17.37
CA VAL A 75 -0.72 5.76 17.03
C VAL A 75 -0.71 7.20 17.54
N PHE A 76 -0.95 8.13 16.63
CA PHE A 76 -1.05 9.56 16.91
C PHE A 76 -2.51 9.95 17.12
N ASP A 77 -2.88 10.25 18.35
CA ASP A 77 -4.17 10.88 18.65
C ASP A 77 -3.98 12.39 18.71
N ASN A 78 -4.20 13.04 17.56
CA ASN A 78 -4.06 14.48 17.42
C ASN A 78 -5.13 15.27 18.21
N LEU A 79 -6.28 14.65 18.53
CA LEU A 79 -7.35 15.32 19.27
C LEU A 79 -6.99 15.41 20.75
N SER A 80 -6.52 14.32 21.35
CA SER A 80 -6.11 14.32 22.76
C SER A 80 -4.64 14.70 22.99
N GLY A 81 -3.86 14.85 21.91
CA GLY A 81 -2.43 15.16 21.99
C GLY A 81 -1.59 14.02 22.56
N LYS A 82 -2.02 12.77 22.34
CA LYS A 82 -1.38 11.58 22.91
C LYS A 82 -0.75 10.71 21.83
N LEU A 83 0.34 10.04 22.23
CA LEU A 83 0.96 8.98 21.47
C LEU A 83 0.72 7.66 22.18
N LEU A 84 0.21 6.68 21.47
CA LEU A 84 0.04 5.33 21.98
C LEU A 84 1.01 4.40 21.27
N LEU A 85 1.87 3.74 22.04
CA LEU A 85 2.70 2.64 21.55
C LEU A 85 2.02 1.32 21.86
N LEU A 86 1.84 0.49 20.84
CA LEU A 86 1.26 -0.84 20.96
C LEU A 86 2.21 -1.86 20.35
N THR A 87 2.23 -3.05 20.96
CA THR A 87 2.83 -4.24 20.35
C THR A 87 1.97 -5.45 20.66
N HIS A 88 1.96 -6.44 19.76
CA HIS A 88 1.32 -7.73 19.99
C HIS A 88 2.30 -8.74 20.56
N ALA A 89 1.84 -9.53 21.54
CA ALA A 89 2.59 -10.61 22.14
C ALA A 89 1.89 -11.94 21.83
N ASN A 90 2.60 -12.89 21.23
CA ASN A 90 2.09 -14.22 21.01
C ASN A 90 2.22 -15.06 22.30
N PRO A 91 1.11 -15.42 22.97
CA PRO A 91 1.17 -16.11 24.27
C PRO A 91 1.73 -17.54 24.19
N GLN A 92 1.91 -18.10 22.98
CA GLN A 92 2.53 -19.40 22.78
C GLN A 92 4.07 -19.34 22.85
N GLU A 93 4.65 -18.15 22.78
CA GLU A 93 6.10 -17.95 22.90
C GLU A 93 6.52 -17.81 24.36
N GLU A 94 7.70 -18.34 24.68
CA GLU A 94 8.28 -18.22 26.02
C GLU A 94 8.58 -16.76 26.34
N ASN A 95 8.22 -16.31 27.54
CA ASN A 95 8.43 -14.93 28.02
C ASN A 95 7.81 -13.85 27.11
N ALA A 96 6.79 -14.17 26.31
CA ALA A 96 6.18 -13.25 25.34
C ALA A 96 5.79 -11.88 25.92
N TYR A 97 5.20 -11.86 27.11
CA TYR A 97 4.80 -10.62 27.77
C TYR A 97 6.01 -9.76 28.17
N GLU A 98 7.04 -10.36 28.77
CA GLU A 98 8.26 -9.65 29.16
C GLU A 98 9.01 -9.13 27.92
N ASN A 99 9.08 -9.93 26.86
CA ASN A 99 9.66 -9.52 25.57
C ASN A 99 8.91 -8.32 24.97
N ALA A 100 7.58 -8.35 24.98
CA ALA A 100 6.76 -7.23 24.51
C ALA A 100 6.95 -5.96 25.34
N GLN A 101 7.03 -6.07 26.67
CA GLN A 101 7.31 -4.94 27.55
C GLN A 101 8.70 -4.34 27.29
N ASN A 102 9.72 -5.19 27.17
CA ASN A 102 11.08 -4.77 26.84
C ASN A 102 11.11 -4.06 25.48
N ARG A 103 10.41 -4.60 24.49
CA ARG A 103 10.31 -4.00 23.16
C ARG A 103 9.63 -2.62 23.17
N LEU A 104 8.53 -2.47 23.92
CA LEU A 104 7.88 -1.18 24.10
C LEU A 104 8.81 -0.16 24.78
N ALA A 105 9.58 -0.58 25.78
CA ALA A 105 10.55 0.27 26.45
C ALA A 105 11.67 0.72 25.49
N GLU A 106 12.17 -0.17 24.63
CA GLU A 106 13.13 0.17 23.58
C GLU A 106 12.57 1.20 22.58
N LEU A 107 11.36 0.97 22.08
CA LEU A 107 10.69 1.88 21.14
C LEU A 107 10.44 3.25 21.78
N ALA A 108 9.96 3.27 23.02
CA ALA A 108 9.74 4.51 23.77
C ALA A 108 11.05 5.28 24.00
N LYS A 109 12.14 4.57 24.35
CA LYS A 109 13.48 5.17 24.47
C LYS A 109 13.94 5.75 23.14
N LYS A 110 13.85 4.98 22.06
CA LYS A 110 14.22 5.41 20.70
C LYS A 110 13.45 6.66 20.29
N LEU A 111 12.14 6.73 20.55
CA LEU A 111 11.34 7.92 20.23
C LEU A 111 11.79 9.16 20.99
N ARG A 112 12.16 9.02 22.27
CA ARG A 112 12.67 10.15 23.08
C ARG A 112 14.06 10.61 22.65
N GLU A 113 14.92 9.67 22.26
CA GLU A 113 16.30 9.94 21.87
C GLU A 113 16.42 10.37 20.40
N THR A 114 15.42 10.08 19.58
CA THR A 114 15.38 10.50 18.18
C THR A 114 15.19 12.01 18.11
N SER A 115 16.27 12.73 17.84
CA SER A 115 16.17 14.11 17.41
C SER A 115 15.80 14.16 15.94
N ALA A 116 14.66 14.77 15.61
CA ALA A 116 14.35 15.12 14.24
C ALA A 116 15.37 16.17 13.78
N LYS A 117 16.40 15.73 13.04
CA LYS A 117 17.24 16.66 12.30
C LYS A 117 16.34 17.28 11.23
N PRO A 118 16.30 18.61 11.08
CA PRO A 118 15.65 19.21 9.92
C PRO A 118 16.27 18.57 8.69
N GLN A 119 15.49 17.79 7.94
CA GLN A 119 15.95 17.35 6.65
C GLN A 119 16.11 18.63 5.83
N SER A 120 17.33 18.87 5.34
CA SER A 120 17.52 19.86 4.29
C SER A 120 16.69 19.36 3.11
N HIS A 121 15.50 19.91 2.94
CA HIS A 121 14.73 19.65 1.73
C HIS A 121 15.62 20.03 0.56
N ALA A 122 15.73 19.12 -0.41
CA ALA A 122 16.43 19.42 -1.65
C ALA A 122 15.82 20.70 -2.24
N THR A 123 16.65 21.56 -2.81
CA THR A 123 16.18 22.77 -3.49
C THR A 123 15.09 22.37 -4.48
N PRO A 124 13.91 23.00 -4.45
CA PRO A 124 12.82 22.61 -5.32
C PRO A 124 13.29 22.69 -6.77
N LYS A 125 13.17 21.56 -7.49
CA LYS A 125 13.37 21.55 -8.94
C LYS A 125 12.10 22.10 -9.58
N ASN A 126 12.25 23.04 -10.51
CA ASN A 126 11.14 23.41 -11.38
C ASN A 126 10.82 22.22 -12.28
N VAL A 127 9.62 21.68 -12.14
CA VAL A 127 9.10 20.58 -12.96
C VAL A 127 8.10 21.16 -13.96
N ASN A 128 8.37 20.97 -15.24
CA ASN A 128 7.48 21.32 -16.35
C ASN A 128 6.84 20.06 -16.93
N GLU A 129 5.77 20.23 -17.71
CA GLU A 129 5.06 19.13 -18.39
C GLU A 129 5.98 18.33 -19.33
N GLU A 130 6.95 19.00 -19.96
CA GLU A 130 7.92 18.40 -20.89
C GLU A 130 8.86 17.36 -20.25
N HIS A 131 8.94 17.33 -18.92
CA HIS A 131 9.75 16.34 -18.19
C HIS A 131 9.05 15.00 -18.03
N PHE A 132 7.73 14.93 -18.27
CA PHE A 132 6.97 13.70 -18.14
C PHE A 132 7.04 12.87 -19.42
N VAL A 133 7.39 11.60 -19.27
CA VAL A 133 7.32 10.60 -20.34
C VAL A 133 5.96 9.92 -20.25
N SER A 134 5.12 10.13 -21.28
CA SER A 134 3.84 9.43 -21.40
C SER A 134 4.01 8.08 -22.08
N GLY A 135 3.41 7.04 -21.51
CA GLY A 135 3.26 5.73 -22.17
C GLY A 135 2.19 5.71 -23.28
N PHE A 136 1.52 6.84 -23.52
CA PHE A 136 0.44 6.98 -24.51
C PHE A 136 0.67 8.24 -25.36
N THR A 137 0.57 8.10 -26.68
CA THR A 137 0.52 9.28 -27.58
C THR A 137 -0.85 9.96 -27.46
N GLN A 138 -0.91 11.27 -27.69
CA GLN A 138 -2.19 11.99 -27.70
C GLN A 138 -3.18 11.37 -28.68
N ASP A 139 -2.78 11.17 -29.95
CA ASP A 139 -3.62 10.55 -30.97
C ASP A 139 -4.10 9.16 -30.56
N GLY A 140 -3.23 8.38 -29.92
CA GLY A 140 -3.58 7.08 -29.39
C GLY A 140 -4.67 7.17 -28.32
N TYR A 141 -4.51 8.10 -27.37
CA TYR A 141 -5.46 8.24 -26.27
C TYR A 141 -6.81 8.74 -26.77
N GLU A 142 -6.82 9.71 -27.69
CA GLU A 142 -8.04 10.17 -28.34
C GLU A 142 -8.74 9.05 -29.12
N ASN A 143 -7.99 8.19 -29.82
CA ASN A 143 -8.54 7.02 -30.49
C ASN A 143 -9.16 6.01 -29.50
N ALA A 144 -8.53 5.79 -28.34
CA ALA A 144 -9.11 4.97 -27.28
C ALA A 144 -10.42 5.58 -26.75
N VAL A 145 -10.48 6.90 -26.57
CA VAL A 145 -11.71 7.62 -26.17
C VAL A 145 -12.81 7.51 -27.24
N ARG A 146 -12.47 7.68 -28.53
CA ARG A 146 -13.44 7.51 -29.64
C ARG A 146 -14.03 6.09 -29.64
N LYS A 147 -13.17 5.08 -29.50
CA LYS A 147 -13.60 3.68 -29.40
C LYS A 147 -14.49 3.40 -28.18
N ALA A 148 -14.15 3.98 -27.03
CA ALA A 148 -14.99 3.89 -25.83
C ALA A 148 -16.38 4.50 -26.07
N LYS A 149 -16.45 5.66 -26.74
CA LYS A 149 -17.73 6.29 -27.12
C LYS A 149 -18.55 5.42 -28.06
N GLU A 150 -17.92 4.78 -29.04
CA GLU A 150 -18.58 3.83 -29.95
C GLU A 150 -19.24 2.69 -29.18
N TYR A 151 -18.52 2.06 -28.25
CA TYR A 151 -19.07 1.02 -27.38
C TYR A 151 -20.24 1.52 -26.52
N ILE A 152 -20.17 2.76 -26.03
CA ILE A 152 -21.29 3.37 -25.29
C ILE A 152 -22.51 3.57 -26.20
N THR A 153 -22.31 4.12 -27.40
CA THR A 153 -23.42 4.36 -28.35
C THR A 153 -24.06 3.07 -28.86
N ASN A 154 -23.29 1.99 -28.96
CA ASN A 154 -23.79 0.67 -29.35
C ASN A 154 -24.51 -0.07 -28.20
N GLY A 155 -24.43 0.47 -26.97
CA GLY A 155 -25.04 -0.14 -25.79
C GLY A 155 -24.21 -1.26 -25.16
N ASP A 156 -22.94 -1.43 -25.53
CA ASP A 156 -22.06 -2.47 -24.99
C ASP A 156 -21.66 -2.16 -23.53
N ILE A 157 -21.47 -0.88 -23.20
CA ILE A 157 -21.12 -0.39 -21.87
C ILE A 157 -21.81 0.95 -21.60
N MET A 158 -21.98 1.33 -20.33
CA MET A 158 -22.47 2.67 -19.98
C MET A 158 -21.34 3.70 -19.82
N GLN A 159 -20.19 3.26 -19.30
CA GLN A 159 -19.02 4.09 -19.04
C GLN A 159 -17.76 3.21 -18.97
N VAL A 160 -16.61 3.76 -19.32
CA VAL A 160 -15.28 3.18 -19.04
C VAL A 160 -14.32 4.27 -18.59
N VAL A 161 -13.43 3.93 -17.66
CA VAL A 161 -12.37 4.83 -17.19
C VAL A 161 -11.07 4.43 -17.87
N LEU A 162 -10.60 5.27 -18.79
CA LEU A 162 -9.29 5.12 -19.41
C LEU A 162 -8.22 5.76 -18.53
N SER A 163 -7.03 5.17 -18.53
CA SER A 163 -5.87 5.70 -17.83
C SER A 163 -4.64 5.64 -18.72
N GLN A 164 -3.67 6.49 -18.39
CA GLN A 164 -2.33 6.49 -18.99
C GLN A 164 -1.29 6.64 -17.88
N ARG A 165 -0.13 6.02 -18.06
CA ARG A 165 1.01 6.17 -17.16
C ARG A 165 1.90 7.31 -17.65
N MET A 166 2.27 8.18 -16.72
CA MET A 166 3.30 9.19 -16.90
C MET A 166 4.43 8.92 -15.92
N THR A 167 5.67 9.10 -16.35
CA THR A 167 6.85 8.89 -15.51
C THR A 167 7.79 10.09 -15.61
N ILE A 168 8.48 10.38 -14.51
CA ILE A 168 9.55 11.38 -14.44
C ILE A 168 10.65 10.84 -13.53
N PRO A 169 11.94 11.07 -13.83
CA PRO A 169 13.01 10.70 -12.91
C PRO A 169 12.86 11.43 -11.57
N TYR A 170 12.80 10.66 -10.48
CA TYR A 170 12.74 11.18 -9.12
C TYR A 170 13.93 10.64 -8.32
N SER A 171 14.67 11.54 -7.67
CA SER A 171 15.94 11.22 -7.00
C SER A 171 15.99 11.63 -5.53
N ALA A 172 14.93 12.24 -5.00
CA ALA A 172 14.85 12.58 -3.59
C ALA A 172 14.27 11.41 -2.79
N GLU A 173 14.37 11.46 -1.47
CA GLU A 173 13.76 10.46 -0.60
C GLU A 173 12.23 10.41 -0.82
N PRO A 174 11.61 9.21 -0.89
CA PRO A 174 10.16 9.08 -1.06
C PRO A 174 9.36 9.77 0.05
N LEU A 175 9.90 9.83 1.28
CA LEU A 175 9.25 10.51 2.40
C LEU A 175 9.11 12.03 2.18
N ASN A 176 9.98 12.64 1.37
CA ASN A 176 9.85 14.07 1.04
C ASN A 176 8.71 14.36 0.03
N LEU A 177 8.24 13.33 -0.68
CA LEU A 177 7.13 13.45 -1.62
C LEU A 177 5.76 13.31 -0.93
N TYR A 178 5.72 12.54 0.16
CA TYR A 178 4.54 12.32 0.99
C TYR A 178 4.25 13.54 1.87
#